data_AF-A0AAD6WNG5-F1
#
_entry.id   AF-A0AAD6WNG5-F1
#
_cell.length_a   1.000
_cell.length_b   1.000
_cell.length_c   1.000
_cell.angle_alpha   90.00
_cell.angle_beta   90.00
_cell.angle_gamma   90.00
#
_symmetry.space_group_name_H-M   'P 1'
#
loop_
_entity.id
_entity.type
_entity.pdbx_description
1 polymer ?
#
loop_
_entity_poly.entity_id
_entity_poly.type
_entity_poly.pdbx_seq_one_letter_code
_entity_poly.pdbx_strand_id
1 'polypeptide(L)'
;KWHGLHRLMFDEKVGMMVVGETHLSAEQAVEIQESHIGRRMEIFNSPFPDGPSTKGVAIVLNRELTNTTGVKIHYIKPGRAILAVQVLY
;
A
#
# COMPACT_ATOMS: atom_id res chain seq x y z
N LYS A 1 -4.06 1.30 -12.67
CA LYS A 1 -3.28 2.14 -11.72
C LYS A 1 -2.09 1.37 -11.13
N TRP A 2 -2.32 0.24 -10.47
CA TRP A 2 -1.29 -0.51 -9.73
C TRP A 2 -0.12 -1.08 -10.56
N HIS A 3 -0.35 -1.53 -11.80
CA HIS A 3 0.75 -1.90 -12.70
C HIS A 3 1.70 -0.72 -13.01
N GLY A 4 1.15 0.48 -13.15
CA GLY A 4 1.94 1.71 -13.37
C GLY A 4 2.72 2.11 -12.12
N LEU A 5 2.10 2.01 -10.93
CA LEU A 5 2.78 2.24 -9.65
C LEU A 5 3.89 1.21 -9.41
N HIS A 6 3.65 -0.07 -9.71
CA HIS A 6 4.67 -1.11 -9.67
C HIS A 6 5.86 -0.71 -10.54
N ARG A 7 5.62 -0.40 -11.82
CA ARG A 7 6.70 0.00 -12.73
C ARG A 7 7.45 1.23 -12.22
N LEU A 8 6.75 2.28 -11.83
CA LEU A 8 7.36 3.49 -11.27
C LEU A 8 8.23 3.18 -10.05
N MET A 9 7.75 2.32 -9.14
CA MET A 9 8.47 1.95 -7.93
C MET A 9 9.83 1.31 -8.22
N PHE A 10 9.88 0.43 -9.23
CA PHE A 10 11.10 -0.31 -9.57
C PHE A 10 12.01 0.47 -10.52
N ASP A 11 11.45 1.14 -11.53
CA ASP A 11 12.23 1.93 -12.48
C ASP A 11 12.95 3.10 -11.76
N GLU A 12 12.25 3.77 -10.85
CA GLU A 12 12.77 4.92 -10.09
C GLU A 12 13.41 4.55 -8.74
N LYS A 13 13.54 3.25 -8.45
CA LYS A 13 14.12 2.73 -7.19
C LYS A 13 13.52 3.34 -5.92
N VAL A 14 12.20 3.46 -5.88
CA VAL A 14 11.46 4.02 -4.74
C VAL A 14 11.24 2.93 -3.69
N GLY A 15 11.67 3.18 -2.45
CA GLY A 15 11.49 2.26 -1.32
C GLY A 15 10.07 2.26 -0.74
N MET A 16 9.42 3.43 -0.66
CA MET A 16 8.07 3.60 -0.14
C MET A 16 7.30 4.63 -0.95
N MET A 17 6.02 4.36 -1.20
CA MET A 17 5.06 5.33 -1.76
C MET A 17 3.82 5.44 -0.89
N VAL A 18 3.29 6.66 -0.79
CA VAL A 18 1.97 6.94 -0.22
C VAL A 18 1.03 7.31 -1.35
N VAL A 19 -0.09 6.59 -1.45
CA VAL A 19 -1.04 6.73 -2.55
C VAL A 19 -2.39 7.17 -1.98
N GLY A 20 -2.87 8.34 -2.41
CA GLY A 20 -4.24 8.79 -2.16
C GLY A 20 -5.19 8.38 -3.29
N GLU A 21 -6.49 8.58 -3.08
CA GLU A 21 -7.55 8.24 -4.04
C GLU A 21 -7.37 6.83 -4.61
N THR A 22 -7.12 5.86 -3.73
CA THR A 22 -6.81 4.48 -4.13
C THR A 22 -7.99 3.84 -4.85
N HIS A 23 -9.21 4.18 -4.42
CA HIS A 23 -10.48 3.66 -4.92
C HIS A 23 -10.55 2.13 -4.90
N LEU A 24 -9.80 1.52 -3.96
CA LEU A 24 -9.72 0.07 -3.81
C LEU A 24 -10.68 -0.42 -2.73
N SER A 25 -11.48 -1.44 -3.07
CA SER A 25 -12.11 -2.29 -2.05
C SER A 25 -11.08 -3.18 -1.35
N ALA A 26 -11.50 -3.84 -0.27
CA ALA A 26 -10.64 -4.79 0.43
C ALA A 26 -10.32 -6.00 -0.46
N GLU A 27 -11.29 -6.49 -1.22
CA GLU A 27 -11.17 -7.64 -2.13
C GLU A 27 -10.16 -7.33 -3.24
N GLN A 28 -10.28 -6.17 -3.88
CA GLN A 28 -9.33 -5.75 -4.92
C GLN A 28 -7.91 -5.59 -4.38
N ALA A 29 -7.76 -5.11 -3.14
CA ALA A 29 -6.45 -5.01 -2.49
C ALA A 29 -5.82 -6.40 -2.27
N VAL A 30 -6.63 -7.39 -1.86
CA VAL A 30 -6.19 -8.79 -1.71
C VAL A 30 -5.77 -9.36 -3.06
N GLU A 31 -6.57 -9.20 -4.11
CA GLU A 31 -6.23 -9.68 -5.47
C GLU A 31 -4.88 -9.13 -5.95
N ILE A 32 -4.62 -7.84 -5.71
CA ILE A 32 -3.32 -7.23 -6.07
C ILE A 32 -2.20 -7.82 -5.22
N GLN A 33 -2.41 -8.00 -3.92
CA GLN A 33 -1.43 -8.54 -2.99
C GLN A 33 -1.10 -10.02 -3.27
N GLU A 34 -2.03 -10.78 -3.83
CA GLU A 34 -1.83 -12.17 -4.24
C GLU A 34 -1.22 -12.31 -5.65
N SER A 35 -1.31 -11.26 -6.46
CA SER A 35 -0.72 -11.23 -7.80
C SER A 35 0.82 -11.15 -7.80
N HIS A 36 1.42 -11.16 -9.00
CA HIS A 36 2.86 -10.95 -9.16
C HIS A 36 3.36 -9.61 -8.58
N ILE A 37 2.49 -8.60 -8.50
CA ILE A 37 2.79 -7.31 -7.87
C ILE A 37 3.09 -7.50 -6.39
N GLY A 38 2.23 -8.23 -5.66
CA GLY A 38 2.35 -8.42 -4.22
C GLY A 38 3.55 -9.27 -3.78
N ARG A 39 4.21 -9.96 -4.72
CA ARG A 39 5.49 -10.64 -4.45
C ARG A 39 6.61 -9.65 -4.17
N ARG A 40 6.61 -8.51 -4.85
CA ARG A 40 7.69 -7.50 -4.79
C ARG A 40 7.27 -6.22 -4.08
N MET A 41 5.96 -5.96 -3.99
CA MET A 41 5.39 -4.85 -3.24
C MET A 41 4.55 -5.35 -2.07
N GLU A 42 4.59 -4.62 -0.96
CA GLU A 42 3.69 -4.81 0.16
C GLU A 42 2.74 -3.63 0.23
N ILE A 43 1.44 -3.89 0.10
CA ILE A 43 0.41 -2.85 -0.03
C ILE A 43 -0.48 -2.85 1.21
N PHE A 44 -0.46 -1.75 1.95
CA PHE A 44 -1.33 -1.53 3.09
C PHE A 44 -2.42 -0.54 2.70
N ASN A 45 -3.59 -1.06 2.32
CA ASN A 45 -4.74 -0.25 1.89
C ASN A 45 -5.64 0.11 3.09
N SER A 46 -5.98 1.38 3.22
CA SER A 46 -7.04 1.89 4.10
C SER A 46 -8.21 2.37 3.24
N PRO A 47 -9.21 1.51 2.99
CA PRO A 47 -10.38 1.87 2.19
C PRO A 47 -11.33 2.80 2.97
N PHE A 48 -12.16 3.55 2.26
CA PHE A 48 -13.30 4.23 2.89
C PHE A 48 -14.46 3.25 3.10
N PRO A 49 -14.94 3.05 4.35
CA PRO A 49 -15.94 2.01 4.65
C PRO A 49 -17.27 2.18 3.91
N ASP A 50 -17.76 3.42 3.83
CA ASP A 50 -19.11 3.72 3.29
C ASP A 50 -19.13 3.84 1.76
N GLY A 51 -18.01 3.55 1.09
CA GLY A 51 -17.87 3.68 -0.36
C GLY A 51 -16.41 3.61 -0.79
N PRO A 52 -15.82 2.41 -0.92
CA PRO A 52 -14.39 2.25 -1.22
C PRO A 52 -13.97 2.90 -2.54
N SER A 53 -14.89 3.04 -3.49
CA SER A 53 -14.69 3.70 -4.79
C SER A 53 -14.62 5.24 -4.71
N THR A 54 -14.89 5.85 -3.56
CA THR A 54 -14.97 7.31 -3.43
C THR A 54 -13.68 7.96 -2.95
N LYS A 55 -12.93 7.28 -2.07
CA LYS A 55 -11.64 7.72 -1.52
C LYS A 55 -10.91 6.55 -0.86
N GLY A 56 -9.63 6.75 -0.57
CA GLY A 56 -8.81 5.76 0.12
C GLY A 56 -7.36 6.20 0.16
N VAL A 57 -6.61 5.69 1.13
CA VAL A 57 -5.18 5.92 1.25
C VAL A 57 -4.45 4.60 1.41
N ALA A 58 -3.27 4.48 0.81
CA ALA A 58 -2.42 3.30 0.96
C ALA A 58 -0.96 3.68 1.17
N ILE A 59 -0.26 2.82 1.89
CA ILE A 59 1.20 2.79 1.95
C ILE A 59 1.66 1.57 1.15
N VAL A 60 2.61 1.78 0.25
CA VAL A 60 3.21 0.74 -0.58
C VAL A 60 4.69 0.68 -0.26
N LEU A 61 5.20 -0.51 0.06
CA LEU A 61 6.62 -0.75 0.31
C LEU A 61 7.22 -1.62 -0.77
N ASN A 62 8.43 -1.28 -1.20
CA ASN A 62 9.23 -2.09 -2.10
C ASN A 62 10.04 -3.11 -1.30
N ARG A 63 9.74 -4.40 -1.43
CA ARG A 63 10.41 -5.48 -0.69
C ARG A 63 11.87 -5.70 -1.12
N GLU A 64 12.27 -5.21 -2.28
CA GLU A 64 13.64 -5.36 -2.78
C GLU A 64 14.58 -4.24 -2.31
N LEU A 65 14.02 -3.10 -1.92
CA LEU A 65 14.79 -1.91 -1.54
C LEU A 65 14.57 -1.48 -0.09
N THR A 66 13.52 -1.96 0.56
CA THR A 66 13.14 -1.57 1.92
C THR A 66 12.95 -2.81 2.79
N ASN A 67 13.48 -2.76 4.01
CA ASN A 67 13.18 -3.78 5.00
C ASN A 67 11.71 -3.60 5.45
N THR A 68 10.83 -4.46 4.97
CA THR A 68 9.42 -4.46 5.38
C THR A 68 9.17 -5.26 6.65
N THR A 69 10.18 -5.99 7.14
CA THR A 69 10.07 -6.81 8.35
C THR A 69 9.92 -5.91 9.57
N GLY A 70 8.87 -6.16 10.36
CA GLY A 70 8.61 -5.40 11.59
C GLY A 70 7.96 -4.04 11.39
N VAL A 71 7.55 -3.70 10.16
CA VAL A 71 6.67 -2.54 9.91
C VAL A 71 5.31 -2.81 10.55
N LYS A 72 4.89 -1.90 11.45
CA LYS A 72 3.55 -1.91 12.04
C LYS A 72 2.69 -0.84 11.37
N ILE A 73 1.47 -1.22 11.00
CA ILE A 73 0.51 -0.31 10.37
C ILE A 73 -0.61 0.01 11.35
N HIS A 74 -0.89 1.31 11.47
CA HIS A 74 -1.98 1.84 12.28
C HIS A 74 -2.98 2.56 11.37
N TYR A 75 -4.21 2.05 11.34
CA TYR A 75 -5.32 2.66 10.60
C TYR A 75 -5.97 3.76 11.45
N ILE A 76 -5.43 4.99 11.38
CA ILE A 76 -5.88 6.11 12.22
C ILE A 76 -7.31 6.52 11.89
N LYS A 77 -7.60 6.73 10.60
CA LYS A 77 -8.95 7.05 10.11
C LYS A 77 -9.17 6.36 8.76
N PRO A 78 -10.04 5.33 8.69
CA PRO A 78 -10.29 4.60 7.46
C PRO A 78 -10.58 5.51 6.26
N GLY A 79 -9.85 5.29 5.17
CA GLY A 79 -9.98 6.06 3.93
C GLY A 79 -9.39 7.48 3.98
N ARG A 80 -8.72 7.88 5.07
CA ARG A 80 -8.19 9.25 5.24
C ARG A 80 -6.79 9.31 5.82
N ALA A 81 -6.46 8.44 6.78
CA ALA A 81 -5.19 8.48 7.48
C ALA A 81 -4.72 7.07 7.88
N ILE A 82 -3.47 6.78 7.54
CA ILE A 82 -2.74 5.54 7.84
C ILE A 82 -1.32 5.93 8.30
N LEU A 83 -0.78 5.18 9.25
CA LEU A 83 0.56 5.38 9.79
C LEU A 83 1.34 4.08 9.71
N ALA A 84 2.57 4.14 9.20
CA ALA A 84 3.55 3.06 9.26
C ALA A 84 4.64 3.41 10.26
N VAL A 85 4.98 2.47 11.14
CA VAL A 85 6.06 2.60 12.12
C VAL A 85 7.00 1.40 11.97
N GLN A 86 8.28 1.67 11.70
CA GLN A 86 9.31 0.65 11.79
C GLN A 86 9.71 0.48 13.25
N VAL A 87 9.57 -0.73 13.79
CA VAL A 87 10.14 -1.06 15.10
C VAL A 87 11.51 -1.68 14.86
N LEU A 88 12.56 -1.05 15.37
CA LEU A 88 13.91 -1.60 15.43
C LEU A 88 14.06 -2.25 16.81
N TYR A 89 14.36 -3.55 16.83
CA TYR A 89 14.74 -4.28 18.04
C TYR A 89 16.25 -4.23 18.22
#